data_AF-A0A3B8MRA3-F1
#
_entry.id   AF-A0A3B8MRA3-F1
#
_cell.length_a   1.000
_cell.length_b   1.000
_cell.length_c   1.000
_cell.angle_alpha   90.00
_cell.angle_beta   90.00
_cell.angle_gamma   90.00
#
_symmetry.space_group_name_H-M   'P 1'
#
loop_
_entity.id
_entity.type
_entity.pdbx_description
1 polymer ?
#
loop_
_entity_poly.entity_id
_entity_poly.type
_entity_poly.pdbx_seq_one_letter_code
_entity_poly.pdbx_strand_id
1 'polypeptide(L)'
;EAPGFLDYFTAVLTFAHGGYGNLEASQSEHLGMSSRGFSGTKGSAVAVGRDQIRVQTIDDDEARIVEVKEQASNGSNRYLSNRPFIEAILNDSPSPVSGEDAKHNIEIGCAIVESGKSGKVVTIH
;
A
#
# COMPACT_ATOMS: atom_id res chain seq x y z
N GLU A 1 -4.99 2.27 -29.52
CA GLU A 1 -3.85 1.58 -28.87
C GLU A 1 -3.07 2.62 -28.09
N ALA A 2 -3.16 2.62 -26.76
CA ALA A 2 -2.49 3.63 -25.94
C ALA A 2 -0.99 3.28 -25.85
N PRO A 3 -0.08 4.25 -26.05
CA PRO A 3 1.35 3.98 -26.13
C PRO A 3 1.92 3.59 -24.76
N GLY A 4 2.61 2.44 -24.70
CA GLY A 4 3.73 2.18 -23.77
C GLY A 4 3.46 2.14 -22.26
N PHE A 5 2.20 2.14 -21.80
CA PHE A 5 1.90 1.90 -20.39
C PHE A 5 1.97 0.40 -20.06
N LEU A 6 2.53 0.05 -18.91
CA LEU A 6 2.56 -1.32 -18.43
C LEU A 6 1.15 -1.73 -17.98
N ASP A 7 0.58 -2.74 -18.64
CA ASP A 7 -0.73 -3.32 -18.25
C ASP A 7 -0.63 -4.15 -16.97
N TYR A 8 0.57 -4.64 -16.65
CA TYR A 8 0.89 -5.33 -15.41
C TYR A 8 2.35 -5.06 -15.02
N PHE A 9 2.64 -5.13 -13.72
CA PHE A 9 4.01 -5.16 -13.22
C PHE A 9 4.12 -5.99 -11.94
N THR A 10 5.32 -6.49 -11.70
CA THR A 10 5.74 -7.07 -10.43
C THR A 10 7.05 -6.39 -10.02
N ALA A 11 7.15 -5.99 -8.76
CA ALA A 11 8.35 -5.37 -8.21
C ALA A 11 8.69 -5.97 -6.85
N VAL A 12 9.97 -6.29 -6.65
CA VAL A 12 10.52 -6.72 -5.36
C VAL A 12 11.36 -5.58 -4.79
N LEU A 13 10.96 -5.08 -3.63
CA LEU A 13 11.64 -4.03 -2.88
C LEU A 13 12.46 -4.68 -1.77
N THR A 14 13.71 -4.27 -1.59
CA THR A 14 14.52 -4.65 -0.41
C THR A 14 14.74 -3.42 0.45
N PHE A 15 14.46 -3.53 1.75
CA PHE A 15 14.60 -2.44 2.71
C PHE A 15 15.93 -2.54 3.46
N ALA A 16 16.45 -1.40 3.93
CA ALA A 16 17.78 -1.29 4.57
C ALA A 16 17.99 -2.26 5.76
N HIS A 17 16.91 -2.67 6.43
CA HIS A 17 16.95 -3.57 7.59
C HIS A 17 16.60 -5.03 7.26
N GLY A 18 16.70 -5.45 6.00
CA GLY A 18 16.58 -6.84 5.58
C GLY A 18 15.15 -7.35 5.36
N GLY A 19 14.14 -6.50 5.51
CA GLY A 19 12.79 -6.79 5.03
C GLY A 19 12.70 -6.70 3.51
N TYR A 20 11.70 -7.34 2.91
CA TYR A 20 11.36 -7.15 1.50
C TYR A 20 9.85 -6.96 1.33
N GLY A 21 9.48 -6.32 0.23
CA GLY A 21 8.09 -6.14 -0.19
C GLY A 21 7.91 -6.65 -1.61
N ASN A 22 6.78 -7.28 -1.89
CA ASN A 22 6.35 -7.58 -3.26
C ASN A 22 5.15 -6.70 -3.61
N LEU A 23 5.23 -6.04 -4.75
CA LEU A 23 4.16 -5.22 -5.32
C LEU A 23 3.77 -5.79 -6.67
N GLU A 24 2.50 -6.15 -6.79
CA GLU A 24 1.90 -6.60 -8.04
C GLU A 24 0.72 -5.69 -8.35
N ALA A 25 0.61 -5.27 -9.61
CA ALA A 25 -0.56 -4.59 -10.10
C ALA A 25 -0.83 -5.00 -11.54
N SER A 26 -2.10 -5.15 -11.87
CA SER A 26 -2.55 -5.51 -13.21
C SER A 26 -3.86 -4.81 -13.52
N GLN A 27 -3.97 -4.23 -14.71
CA GLN A 27 -5.23 -3.74 -15.28
C GLN A 27 -5.96 -4.84 -16.08
N SER A 28 -5.33 -6.00 -16.25
CA SER A 28 -5.86 -7.12 -17.05
C SER A 28 -6.52 -8.23 -16.23
N GLU A 29 -6.59 -8.08 -14.90
CA GLU A 29 -7.26 -9.03 -14.03
C GLU A 29 -8.78 -9.08 -14.27
N HIS A 30 -9.31 -10.29 -14.50
CA HIS A 30 -10.74 -10.51 -14.69
C HIS A 30 -11.51 -10.57 -13.36
N LEU A 31 -10.82 -10.95 -12.27
CA LEU A 31 -11.34 -10.84 -10.92
C LEU A 31 -10.81 -9.54 -10.33
N GLY A 32 -11.71 -8.61 -10.00
CA GLY A 32 -11.32 -7.36 -9.33
C GLY A 32 -10.84 -7.66 -7.91
N MET A 33 -9.56 -7.94 -7.75
CA MET A 33 -8.94 -8.30 -6.49
C MET A 33 -7.90 -7.26 -6.08
N SER A 34 -7.80 -7.02 -4.78
CA SER A 34 -6.68 -6.31 -4.18
C SER A 34 -6.40 -6.99 -2.86
N SER A 35 -5.15 -7.45 -2.68
CA SER A 35 -4.71 -8.03 -1.43
C SER A 35 -3.55 -7.21 -0.86
N ARG A 36 -3.47 -7.16 0.46
CA ARG A 36 -2.41 -6.46 1.19
C ARG A 36 -2.11 -7.27 2.44
N GLY A 37 -0.84 -7.44 2.77
CA GLY A 37 -0.47 -8.18 3.96
C GLY A 37 0.96 -7.94 4.39
N PHE A 38 1.22 -8.30 5.64
CA PHE A 38 2.52 -8.22 6.28
C PHE A 38 2.79 -9.56 6.95
N SER A 39 4.03 -10.03 6.85
CA SER A 39 4.52 -11.14 7.65
C SER A 39 5.73 -10.66 8.42
N GLY A 40 5.66 -10.77 9.73
CA GLY A 40 6.73 -10.43 10.66
C GLY A 40 7.20 -11.64 11.43
N THR A 41 8.20 -11.44 12.28
CA THR A 41 8.83 -12.51 13.07
C THR A 41 7.93 -13.13 14.13
N LYS A 42 6.85 -12.44 14.53
CA LYS A 42 5.93 -12.88 15.59
C LYS A 42 4.48 -13.04 15.13
N GLY A 43 4.23 -12.90 13.84
CA GLY A 43 2.87 -13.00 13.31
C GLY A 43 2.71 -12.36 11.94
N SER A 44 1.50 -12.50 11.41
CA SER A 44 1.11 -11.99 10.10
C SER A 44 -0.26 -11.33 10.15
N ALA A 45 -0.48 -10.41 9.23
CA ALA A 45 -1.76 -9.74 9.03
C ALA A 45 -2.05 -9.64 7.53
N VAL A 46 -3.28 -9.98 7.11
CA VAL A 46 -3.70 -9.91 5.70
C VAL A 46 -5.10 -9.33 5.62
N ALA A 47 -5.32 -8.40 4.69
CA ALA A 47 -6.65 -7.93 4.34
C ALA A 47 -7.41 -9.05 3.60
N VAL A 48 -8.57 -9.46 4.13
CA VAL A 48 -9.38 -10.57 3.59
C VAL A 48 -10.75 -10.13 3.07
N GLY A 49 -10.97 -8.82 3.00
CA GLY A 49 -12.20 -8.20 2.51
C GLY A 49 -12.04 -6.68 2.50
N ARG A 50 -13.15 -5.96 2.33
CA ARG A 50 -13.16 -4.49 2.35
C ARG A 50 -12.73 -3.94 3.72
N ASP A 51 -13.28 -4.52 4.78
CA ASP A 51 -13.21 -3.97 6.15
C ASP A 51 -12.75 -5.01 7.18
N GLN A 52 -12.00 -6.02 6.74
CA GLN A 52 -11.56 -7.13 7.59
C GLN A 52 -10.08 -7.42 7.42
N ILE A 53 -9.39 -7.54 8.57
CA ILE A 53 -8.00 -7.94 8.66
C ILE A 53 -7.95 -9.29 9.38
N ARG A 54 -7.40 -10.31 8.75
CA ARG A 54 -7.06 -11.58 9.38
C ARG A 54 -5.68 -11.45 10.01
N VAL A 55 -5.59 -11.70 11.32
CA VAL A 55 -4.35 -11.58 12.09
C VAL A 55 -4.08 -12.90 12.81
N GLN A 56 -2.82 -13.31 12.83
CA GLN A 56 -2.36 -14.44 13.64
C GLN A 56 -0.96 -14.16 14.18
N THR A 57 -0.75 -14.42 15.46
CA THR A 57 0.56 -14.37 16.13
C THR A 57 1.07 -15.78 16.43
N ILE A 58 2.34 -15.88 16.81
CA ILE A 58 2.95 -17.17 17.18
C ILE A 58 2.32 -17.81 18.43
N ASP A 59 1.63 -17.01 19.24
CA ASP A 59 1.00 -17.44 20.49
C ASP A 59 -0.49 -17.77 20.30
N ASP A 60 -1.04 -17.56 19.09
CA ASP A 60 -2.45 -17.83 18.78
C ASP A 60 -2.65 -19.26 18.25
N ASP A 61 -3.60 -20.00 18.83
CA ASP A 61 -4.01 -21.31 18.33
C ASP A 61 -4.68 -21.20 16.94
N GLU A 62 -5.43 -20.13 16.70
CA GLU A 62 -6.12 -19.86 15.44
C GLU A 62 -6.05 -18.36 15.06
N ALA A 63 -6.12 -18.09 13.76
CA ALA A 63 -6.20 -16.72 13.27
C ALA A 63 -7.53 -16.06 13.66
N ARG A 64 -7.46 -14.80 14.10
CA ARG A 64 -8.64 -13.98 14.40
C ARG A 64 -8.93 -12.97 13.31
N ILE A 65 -10.21 -12.62 13.16
CA ILE A 65 -10.64 -11.53 12.27
C ILE A 65 -10.85 -10.27 13.10
N VAL A 66 -10.21 -9.19 12.68
CA VAL A 66 -10.41 -7.84 13.21
C VAL A 66 -11.23 -7.06 12.19
N GLU A 67 -12.43 -6.64 12.59
CA GLU A 67 -13.25 -5.73 11.80
C GLU A 67 -12.71 -4.30 11.92
N VAL A 68 -12.46 -3.68 10.78
CA VAL A 68 -12.10 -2.27 10.67
C VAL A 68 -13.39 -1.51 10.47
N LYS A 69 -13.87 -0.84 11.51
CA LYS A 69 -15.03 0.05 11.35
C LYS A 69 -14.64 1.16 10.38
N GLU A 70 -15.40 1.34 9.29
CA GLU A 70 -15.35 2.58 8.53
C GLU A 70 -15.50 3.72 9.54
N GLN A 71 -14.51 4.62 9.62
CA GLN A 71 -14.79 5.93 10.22
C GLN A 71 -15.92 6.50 9.38
N ALA A 72 -17.12 6.56 9.95
CA ALA A 72 -18.34 6.96 9.27
C ALA A 72 -18.13 8.28 8.52
N SER A 73 -17.77 8.19 7.24
CA SER A 73 -18.06 9.23 6.28
C SER A 73 -19.52 9.03 5.94
N ASN A 74 -20.40 9.72 6.67
CA ASN A 74 -21.80 9.86 6.28
C ASN A 74 -21.84 10.52 4.89
N GLY A 75 -21.84 9.69 3.85
CA GLY A 75 -21.81 10.16 2.47
C GLY A 75 -21.02 9.20 1.59
N SER A 76 -21.66 8.74 0.53
CA SER A 76 -21.17 7.88 -0.53
C SER A 76 -20.06 8.51 -1.37
N ASN A 77 -18.97 8.97 -0.75
CA ASN A 77 -17.82 9.50 -1.46
C ASN A 77 -16.68 8.50 -1.36
N ARG A 78 -16.34 7.91 -2.51
CA ARG A 78 -15.06 7.22 -2.80
C ARG A 78 -13.81 8.08 -2.55
N TYR A 79 -13.98 9.30 -2.06
CA TYR A 79 -12.92 10.24 -1.74
C TYR A 79 -12.66 10.16 -0.25
N LEU A 80 -11.41 9.81 0.09
CA LEU A 80 -10.85 9.99 1.43
C LEU A 80 -11.36 11.31 2.00
N SER A 81 -11.96 11.27 3.19
CA SER A 81 -12.45 12.47 3.86
C SER A 81 -11.34 13.52 3.88
N ASN A 82 -11.55 14.70 3.30
CA ASN A 82 -10.60 15.81 3.37
C ASN A 82 -10.45 16.37 4.79
N ARG A 83 -11.21 15.84 5.75
CA ARG A 83 -11.24 16.28 7.14
C ARG A 83 -9.84 16.32 7.78
N PRO A 84 -8.97 15.29 7.70
CA PRO A 84 -7.65 15.36 8.33
C PRO A 84 -6.76 16.44 7.71
N PHE A 85 -6.91 16.71 6.40
CA PHE A 85 -6.21 17.80 5.73
C PHE A 85 -6.72 19.18 6.18
N ILE A 86 -8.03 19.35 6.29
CA ILE A 86 -8.63 20.59 6.79
C ILE A 86 -8.27 20.83 8.26
N GLU A 87 -8.34 19.79 9.09
CA GLU A 87 -7.92 19.85 10.50
C GLU A 87 -6.45 20.24 10.64
N ALA A 88 -5.58 19.77 9.74
CA ALA A 88 -4.18 20.17 9.73
C ALA A 88 -4.00 21.67 9.44
N ILE A 89 -4.76 22.22 8.48
CA ILE A 89 -4.77 23.66 8.18
C ILE A 89 -5.27 24.46 9.38
N LEU A 90 -6.40 24.05 9.96
CA LEU A 90 -7.05 24.80 11.05
C LEU A 90 -6.21 24.83 12.33
N ASN A 91 -5.45 23.76 12.59
CA ASN A 91 -4.64 23.61 13.79
C ASN A 91 -3.15 23.96 13.58
N ASP A 92 -2.76 24.44 12.40
CA ASP A 92 -1.37 24.63 12.01
C ASP A 92 -0.49 23.39 12.32
N SER A 93 -1.03 22.21 12.02
CA SER A 93 -0.36 20.93 12.29
C SER A 93 0.15 20.29 10.99
N PRO A 94 1.09 19.32 11.06
CA PRO A 94 1.57 18.63 9.88
C PRO A 94 0.43 17.96 9.08
N SER A 95 0.59 17.95 7.75
CA SER A 95 -0.32 17.22 6.85
C SER A 95 -0.33 15.73 7.18
N PRO A 96 -1.48 15.03 7.10
CA PRO A 96 -1.57 13.58 7.31
C PRO A 96 -0.71 12.76 6.31
N VAL A 97 -0.40 13.35 5.16
CA VAL A 97 0.58 12.82 4.19
C VAL A 97 1.50 13.97 3.81
N SER A 98 2.80 13.84 4.09
CA SER A 98 3.77 14.89 3.81
C SER A 98 4.14 14.96 2.32
N GLY A 99 4.70 16.10 1.90
CA GLY A 99 5.26 16.23 0.56
C GLY A 99 6.47 15.32 0.36
N GLU A 100 7.27 15.12 1.41
CA GLU A 100 8.39 14.18 1.44
C GLU A 100 7.93 12.74 1.21
N ASP A 101 6.87 12.27 1.86
CA ASP A 101 6.33 10.92 1.65
C ASP A 101 5.83 10.72 0.21
N ALA A 102 5.18 11.74 -0.35
CA ALA A 102 4.75 11.72 -1.75
C ALA A 102 5.95 11.65 -2.71
N LYS A 103 7.02 12.41 -2.43
CA LYS A 103 8.26 12.37 -3.21
C LYS A 103 8.90 10.98 -3.18
N HIS A 104 9.05 10.37 -2.00
CA HIS A 104 9.61 9.02 -1.89
C HIS A 104 8.79 7.98 -2.64
N ASN A 105 7.46 8.07 -2.62
CA ASN A 105 6.60 7.18 -3.40
C ASN A 105 6.81 7.32 -4.92
N ILE A 106 7.01 8.55 -5.41
CA ILE A 106 7.33 8.78 -6.83
C ILE A 106 8.69 8.19 -7.18
N GLU A 107 9.70 8.36 -6.32
CA GLU A 107 11.05 7.79 -6.52
C GLU A 107 11.00 6.26 -6.62
N ILE A 108 10.21 5.60 -5.77
CA ILE A 108 9.97 4.15 -5.85
C ILE A 108 9.32 3.78 -7.19
N GLY A 109 8.29 4.52 -7.62
CA GLY A 109 7.63 4.28 -8.90
C GLY A 109 8.59 4.42 -10.10
N CYS A 110 9.43 5.46 -10.10
CA CYS A 110 10.46 5.65 -11.12
C CYS A 110 11.47 4.51 -11.14
N ALA A 111 11.95 4.07 -9.96
CA ALA A 111 12.90 2.97 -9.85
C ALA A 111 12.32 1.64 -10.35
N ILE A 112 11.03 1.36 -10.10
CA ILE A 112 10.34 0.18 -10.62
C ILE A 112 10.33 0.20 -12.16
N VAL A 113 9.98 1.33 -12.77
CA VAL A 113 9.94 1.48 -14.23
C VAL A 113 11.33 1.34 -14.84
N GLU A 114 12.35 1.94 -14.23
CA GLU A 114 13.73 1.83 -14.69
C GLU A 114 14.26 0.40 -14.55
N SER A 115 13.98 -0.26 -13.43
CA SER A 115 14.35 -1.65 -13.19
C SER A 115 13.72 -2.58 -14.22
N GLY A 116 12.42 -2.41 -14.49
CA GLY A 116 11.70 -3.19 -15.50
C GLY A 116 12.24 -2.99 -16.92
N LYS A 117 12.71 -1.79 -17.27
CA LYS A 117 13.32 -1.50 -18.59
C LYS A 117 14.72 -2.04 -18.73
N SER A 118 15.52 -1.99 -17.66
CA SER A 118 16.95 -2.31 -17.69
C SER A 118 17.28 -3.75 -17.31
N GLY A 119 16.36 -4.44 -16.61
CA GLY A 119 16.60 -5.75 -15.99
C GLY A 119 17.58 -5.69 -14.81
N LYS A 120 17.87 -4.50 -14.27
CA LYS A 120 18.83 -4.28 -13.18
C LYS A 120 18.15 -3.81 -11.91
N VAL A 121 18.80 -4.06 -10.77
CA VAL A 121 18.39 -3.50 -9.48
C VAL A 121 18.71 -2.01 -9.46
N VAL A 122 17.73 -1.19 -9.07
CA VAL A 122 17.86 0.26 -8.88
C VAL A 122 17.88 0.55 -7.38
N THR A 123 18.85 1.34 -6.93
CA THR A 123 18.98 1.76 -5.52
C THR A 123 18.46 3.20 -5.37
N ILE A 124 17.65 3.43 -4.34
CA ILE A 124 17.12 4.75 -3.97
C ILE A 124 17.83 5.17 -2.68
N HIS A 125 18.20 6.45 -2.57
CA HIS A 125 18.96 7.02 -1.46
C HIS A 125 18.18 8.08 -0.72
#